data_AF-A0A8T4VL59-F1
#
_entry.id   AF-A0A8T4VL59-F1
#
_cell.length_a   1.000
_cell.length_b   1.000
_cell.length_c   1.000
_cell.angle_alpha   90.00
_cell.angle_beta   90.00
_cell.angle_gamma   90.00
#
_symmetry.space_group_name_H-M   'P 1'
#
loop_
_entity.id
_entity.type
_entity.pdbx_description
1 polymer ?
#
loop_
_entity_poly.entity_id
_entity_poly.type
_entity_poly.pdbx_seq_one_letter_code
_entity_poly.pdbx_strand_id
1 'polypeptide(L)'
;MRLYIYLAEYLHKKDFRFNVVNNINYPTVETIKNLHDFLVIKYQKDIDKIHTGQYSLAPLQFTGIKYFLESKEDKREDIIFRGAHIFNKFLEEGHPFIDGNKRTGWVTLWLFLAANGYIFIFPIHEEGSEQAKKVEKWASYKENSENIKEIMDWISRYIKKRKN
;
A
#
# COMPACT_ATOMS: atom_id res chain seq x y z
N MET A 1 6.82 14.49 -8.03
CA MET A 1 8.23 14.15 -8.36
C MET A 1 9.10 13.82 -7.13
N ARG A 2 9.11 14.63 -6.04
CA ARG A 2 9.98 14.36 -4.87
C ARG A 2 9.67 13.07 -4.07
N LEU A 3 8.39 12.71 -3.91
CA LEU A 3 7.97 11.50 -3.16
C LEU A 3 8.59 10.21 -3.71
N TYR A 4 8.60 10.06 -5.05
CA TYR A 4 9.04 8.84 -5.71
C TYR A 4 10.56 8.61 -5.62
N ILE A 5 11.36 9.67 -5.74
CA ILE A 5 12.83 9.58 -5.69
C ILE A 5 13.30 9.15 -4.29
N TYR A 6 12.83 9.84 -3.24
CA TYR A 6 13.22 9.49 -1.86
C TYR A 6 12.66 8.15 -1.40
N LEU A 7 11.47 7.79 -1.89
CA LEU A 7 10.89 6.50 -1.58
C LEU A 7 11.62 5.37 -2.30
N ALA A 8 12.03 5.54 -3.55
CA ALA A 8 12.89 4.58 -4.25
C ALA A 8 14.22 4.37 -3.51
N GLU A 9 14.85 5.44 -3.03
CA GLU A 9 16.08 5.34 -2.22
C GLU A 9 15.85 4.60 -0.89
N TYR A 10 14.77 4.91 -0.17
CA TYR A 10 14.40 4.22 1.06
C TYR A 10 14.12 2.73 0.80
N LEU A 11 13.38 2.44 -0.27
CA LEU A 11 13.05 1.09 -0.69
C LEU A 11 14.28 0.27 -1.14
N HIS A 12 15.35 0.93 -1.59
CA HIS A 12 16.59 0.28 -1.99
C HIS A 12 17.58 0.07 -0.83
N LYS A 13 17.53 0.90 0.21
CA LYS A 13 18.52 0.90 1.31
C LYS A 13 18.10 0.12 2.56
N LYS A 14 16.82 -0.26 2.66
CA LYS A 14 16.28 -0.90 3.86
C LYS A 14 16.03 -2.39 3.63
N ASP A 15 16.42 -3.19 4.62
CA ASP A 15 15.99 -4.57 4.73
C ASP A 15 14.53 -4.60 5.19
N PHE A 16 13.64 -4.95 4.25
CA PHE A 16 12.25 -5.20 4.56
C PHE A 16 12.04 -6.67 4.90
N ARG A 17 11.27 -6.90 5.96
CA ARG A 17 10.84 -8.24 6.36
C ARG A 17 9.51 -8.58 5.71
N PHE A 18 9.42 -9.78 5.16
CA PHE A 18 8.22 -10.30 4.51
C PHE A 18 7.82 -11.64 5.12
N ASN A 19 6.52 -11.88 5.23
CA ASN A 19 5.96 -13.20 5.42
C ASN A 19 5.66 -13.81 4.05
N VAL A 20 6.04 -15.07 3.84
CA VAL A 20 5.77 -15.78 2.58
C VAL A 20 4.60 -16.72 2.79
N VAL A 21 3.53 -16.53 2.01
CA VAL A 21 2.35 -17.41 2.01
C VAL A 21 2.03 -17.75 0.57
N ASN A 22 1.96 -19.03 0.21
CA ASN A 22 1.68 -19.49 -1.17
C ASN A 22 2.60 -18.86 -2.24
N ASN A 23 3.89 -18.65 -1.92
CA ASN A 23 4.87 -17.94 -2.76
C ASN A 23 4.58 -16.45 -3.00
N ILE A 24 3.76 -15.83 -2.16
CA ILE A 24 3.46 -14.40 -2.19
C ILE A 24 4.13 -13.75 -0.98
N ASN A 25 4.87 -12.66 -1.24
CA ASN A 25 5.58 -11.89 -0.23
C ASN A 25 4.68 -10.79 0.35
N TYR A 26 4.40 -10.86 1.65
CA TYR A 26 3.61 -9.87 2.38
C TYR A 26 4.49 -9.04 3.32
N PRO A 27 4.48 -7.70 3.25
CA PRO A 27 5.18 -6.88 4.23
C PRO A 27 4.73 -7.23 5.66
N THR A 28 5.68 -7.45 6.56
CA THR A 28 5.36 -7.69 7.98
C THR A 28 4.79 -6.42 8.64
N VAL A 29 4.10 -6.59 9.77
CA VAL A 29 3.63 -5.44 10.60
C VAL A 29 4.80 -4.51 10.96
N GLU A 30 5.96 -5.05 11.28
CA GLU A 30 7.17 -4.27 11.58
C GLU A 30 7.63 -3.46 10.36
N THR A 31 7.67 -4.07 9.18
CA THR A 31 7.94 -3.37 7.92
C THR A 31 6.96 -2.22 7.70
N ILE A 32 5.66 -2.44 7.88
CA ILE A 32 4.62 -1.42 7.68
C ILE A 32 4.76 -0.28 8.70
N LYS A 33 5.08 -0.58 9.96
CA LYS A 33 5.34 0.45 10.98
C LYS A 33 6.55 1.30 10.64
N ASN A 34 7.67 0.68 10.31
CA ASN A 34 8.89 1.40 9.95
C ASN A 34 8.69 2.25 8.70
N LEU A 35 7.88 1.75 7.75
CA LEU A 35 7.46 2.50 6.57
C LEU A 35 6.59 3.70 6.94
N HIS A 36 5.57 3.51 7.80
CA HIS A 36 4.73 4.60 8.30
C HIS A 36 5.56 5.68 8.97
N ASP A 37 6.39 5.33 9.95
CA ASP A 37 7.21 6.26 10.71
C ASP A 37 8.11 7.09 9.77
N PHE A 38 8.73 6.45 8.79
CA PHE A 38 9.50 7.14 7.74
C PHE A 38 8.65 8.14 6.95
N LEU A 39 7.44 7.75 6.53
CA LEU A 39 6.57 8.59 5.71
C LEU A 39 6.03 9.80 6.48
N VAL A 40 5.63 9.63 7.74
CA VAL A 40 5.10 10.74 8.54
C VAL A 40 6.21 11.73 8.90
N ILE A 41 7.42 11.26 9.22
CA ILE A 41 8.57 12.14 9.47
C ILE A 41 8.98 12.89 8.20
N LYS A 42 9.01 12.20 7.05
CA LYS A 42 9.54 12.78 5.80
C LYS A 42 8.58 13.74 5.11
N TYR A 43 7.27 13.48 5.19
CA TYR A 43 6.23 14.23 4.45
C TYR A 43 5.31 15.03 5.37
N GLN A 44 5.78 15.36 6.56
CA GLN A 44 5.12 16.29 7.45
C GLN A 44 5.13 17.71 6.87
N LYS A 45 4.12 18.51 7.20
CA LYS A 45 4.21 19.97 7.13
C LYS A 45 4.65 20.48 8.51
N ASP A 46 5.41 21.57 8.55
CA ASP A 46 6.03 22.10 9.79
C ASP A 46 5.07 22.41 10.95
N ILE A 47 3.75 22.42 10.69
CA ILE A 47 2.69 22.73 11.64
C ILE A 47 2.00 21.50 12.26
N ASP A 48 2.24 20.30 11.73
CA ASP A 48 1.53 19.09 12.20
C ASP A 48 2.21 18.51 13.46
N LYS A 49 1.50 17.69 14.24
CA LYS A 49 2.13 16.85 15.28
C LYS A 49 2.52 15.50 14.67
N ILE A 50 3.74 15.03 14.95
CA ILE A 50 4.18 13.69 14.54
C ILE A 50 3.59 12.66 15.50
N HIS A 51 2.86 11.69 14.96
CA HIS A 51 2.40 10.52 15.70
C HIS A 51 3.14 9.26 15.20
N THR A 52 4.25 8.91 15.85
CA THR A 52 5.02 7.69 15.57
C THR A 52 4.71 6.62 16.62
N GLY A 53 4.81 5.34 16.22
CA GLY A 53 4.66 4.21 17.15
C GLY A 53 3.26 4.01 17.77
N GLN A 54 2.29 4.86 17.44
CA GLN A 54 0.90 4.76 17.91
C GLN A 54 0.04 4.10 16.85
N TYR A 55 -0.38 2.86 17.09
CA TYR A 55 -1.16 2.10 16.12
C TYR A 55 -2.11 1.06 16.72
N SER A 56 -3.15 0.72 15.97
CA SER A 56 -4.02 -0.43 16.25
C SER A 56 -3.48 -1.68 15.54
N LEU A 57 -3.25 -2.74 16.33
CA LEU A 57 -2.64 -3.97 15.82
C LEU A 57 -3.62 -4.81 14.99
N ALA A 58 -4.92 -4.80 15.33
CA ALA A 58 -5.91 -5.61 14.63
C ALA A 58 -6.04 -5.27 13.13
N PRO A 59 -6.16 -3.99 12.72
CA PRO A 59 -6.13 -3.60 11.30
C PRO A 59 -4.81 -3.92 10.60
N LEU A 60 -3.66 -3.84 11.30
CA LEU A 60 -2.34 -4.19 10.75
C LEU A 60 -2.13 -5.70 10.60
N GLN A 61 -2.72 -6.52 11.47
CA GLN A 61 -2.67 -7.98 11.36
C GLN A 61 -3.66 -8.50 10.31
N PHE A 62 -4.69 -7.71 9.98
CA PHE A 62 -5.67 -8.02 8.95
C PHE A 62 -5.12 -7.87 7.51
N THR A 63 -3.85 -7.48 7.34
CA THR A 63 -3.18 -7.41 6.04
C THR A 63 -2.97 -8.81 5.46
N GLY A 64 -4.03 -9.35 4.87
CA GLY A 64 -4.01 -10.45 3.91
C GLY A 64 -3.67 -11.86 4.41
N ILE A 65 -3.00 -12.04 5.56
CA ILE A 65 -2.57 -13.37 6.01
C ILE A 65 -3.76 -14.25 6.43
N LYS A 66 -4.77 -13.69 7.12
CA LYS A 66 -5.94 -14.48 7.56
C LYS A 66 -7.06 -14.57 6.51
N TYR A 67 -7.16 -13.59 5.61
CA TYR A 67 -8.26 -13.51 4.63
C TYR A 67 -7.99 -14.30 3.34
N PHE A 68 -6.72 -14.60 2.99
CA PHE A 68 -6.37 -15.19 1.70
C PHE A 68 -5.69 -16.56 1.75
N LEU A 69 -5.99 -17.36 2.77
CA LEU A 69 -5.48 -18.73 2.90
C LEU A 69 -6.22 -19.76 2.03
N GLU A 70 -7.23 -19.36 1.24
CA GLU A 70 -8.12 -20.34 0.58
C GLU A 70 -8.39 -20.14 -0.94
N SER A 71 -7.71 -19.24 -1.68
CA SER A 71 -7.93 -19.13 -3.13
C SER A 71 -6.89 -19.92 -3.96
N LYS A 72 -7.39 -20.69 -4.95
CA LYS A 72 -6.62 -21.56 -5.88
C LYS A 72 -6.61 -21.04 -7.33
N GLU A 73 -6.48 -19.75 -7.59
CA GLU A 73 -6.55 -19.21 -8.96
C GLU A 73 -5.41 -18.24 -9.34
N ASP A 74 -5.38 -17.88 -10.63
CA ASP A 74 -4.31 -17.23 -11.40
C ASP A 74 -3.44 -16.24 -10.60
N LYS A 75 -2.12 -16.52 -10.54
CA LYS A 75 -1.14 -15.76 -9.75
C LYS A 75 -1.12 -14.27 -10.04
N ARG A 76 -1.46 -13.80 -11.26
CA ARG A 76 -1.43 -12.36 -11.57
C ARG A 76 -2.67 -11.64 -11.05
N GLU A 77 -3.85 -12.20 -11.31
CA GLU A 77 -5.11 -11.68 -10.77
C GLU A 77 -5.08 -11.72 -9.25
N ASP A 78 -4.50 -12.78 -8.69
CA ASP A 78 -4.33 -12.97 -7.26
C ASP A 78 -3.44 -11.87 -6.63
N ILE A 79 -2.33 -11.48 -7.26
CA ILE A 79 -1.49 -10.35 -6.77
C ILE A 79 -2.22 -9.02 -6.85
N ILE A 80 -2.91 -8.72 -7.96
CA ILE A 80 -3.65 -7.46 -8.11
C ILE A 80 -4.77 -7.38 -7.08
N PHE A 81 -5.54 -8.45 -6.94
CA PHE A 81 -6.63 -8.57 -5.97
C PHE A 81 -6.13 -8.40 -4.53
N ARG A 82 -5.08 -9.13 -4.14
CA ARG A 82 -4.45 -9.01 -2.81
C ARG A 82 -3.92 -7.61 -2.55
N GLY A 83 -3.27 -7.00 -3.55
CA GLY A 83 -2.80 -5.62 -3.48
C GLY A 83 -3.95 -4.62 -3.24
N ALA A 84 -5.05 -4.76 -3.99
CA ALA A 84 -6.23 -3.93 -3.84
C ALA A 84 -6.83 -4.02 -2.44
N HIS A 85 -6.96 -5.23 -1.89
CA HIS A 85 -7.42 -5.45 -0.52
C HIS A 85 -6.48 -4.85 0.53
N ILE A 86 -5.16 -5.03 0.37
CA ILE A 86 -4.18 -4.40 1.26
C ILE A 86 -4.40 -2.90 1.28
N PHE A 87 -4.49 -2.26 0.11
CA PHE A 87 -4.64 -0.82 0.03
C PHE A 87 -5.98 -0.34 0.62
N ASN A 88 -7.09 -1.01 0.27
CA ASN A 88 -8.42 -0.67 0.76
C ASN A 88 -8.49 -0.67 2.29
N LYS A 89 -7.78 -1.59 2.96
CA LYS A 89 -7.75 -1.65 4.42
C LYS A 89 -7.12 -0.43 5.10
N PHE A 90 -6.20 0.27 4.43
CA PHE A 90 -5.66 1.53 4.93
C PHE A 90 -6.58 2.73 4.66
N LEU A 91 -7.49 2.60 3.69
CA LEU A 91 -8.46 3.63 3.35
C LEU A 91 -9.71 3.56 4.25
N GLU A 92 -10.08 2.35 4.68
CA GLU A 92 -11.20 2.09 5.61
C GLU A 92 -10.94 2.58 7.05
N GLU A 93 -12.01 2.57 7.86
CA GLU A 93 -12.10 2.98 9.27
C GLU A 93 -11.15 2.25 10.23
N GLY A 94 -10.45 1.22 9.78
CA GLY A 94 -9.45 0.54 10.59
C GLY A 94 -8.32 1.48 11.03
N HIS A 95 -8.05 2.54 10.24
CA HIS A 95 -7.04 3.59 10.47
C HIS A 95 -5.98 3.16 11.46
N PRO A 96 -5.08 2.22 11.05
CA PRO A 96 -4.14 1.62 11.96
C PRO A 96 -3.27 2.66 12.65
N PHE A 97 -3.10 3.85 12.06
CA PHE A 97 -2.35 4.96 12.62
C PHE A 97 -3.24 6.18 12.85
N ILE A 98 -2.78 7.10 13.70
CA ILE A 98 -3.50 8.36 13.97
C ILE A 98 -3.56 9.24 12.72
N ASP A 99 -2.47 9.29 11.96
CA ASP A 99 -2.38 10.02 10.71
C ASP A 99 -1.58 9.23 9.66
N GLY A 100 -1.56 9.72 8.41
CA GLY A 100 -0.73 9.13 7.37
C GLY A 100 -1.19 7.76 6.84
N ASN A 101 -2.39 7.29 7.19
CA ASN A 101 -2.94 6.00 6.73
C ASN A 101 -2.94 5.87 5.20
N LYS A 102 -3.48 6.86 4.47
CA LYS A 102 -3.54 6.83 2.99
C LYS A 102 -2.15 6.74 2.36
N ARG A 103 -1.20 7.53 2.87
CA ARG A 103 0.21 7.54 2.44
C ARG A 103 0.86 6.18 2.71
N THR A 104 0.65 5.63 3.90
CA THR A 104 1.21 4.34 4.30
C THR A 104 0.62 3.19 3.49
N GLY A 105 -0.69 3.17 3.29
CA GLY A 105 -1.35 2.15 2.48
C GLY A 105 -0.88 2.17 1.03
N TRP A 106 -0.76 3.36 0.45
CA TRP A 106 -0.24 3.53 -0.89
C TRP A 106 1.17 2.95 -1.06
N VAL A 107 2.07 3.29 -0.14
CA VAL A 107 3.45 2.81 -0.21
C VAL A 107 3.55 1.33 0.14
N THR A 108 2.71 0.84 1.04
CA THR A 108 2.62 -0.59 1.37
C THR A 108 2.17 -1.41 0.16
N LEU A 109 1.19 -0.91 -0.61
CA LEU A 109 0.80 -1.50 -1.89
C LEU A 109 1.98 -1.54 -2.86
N TRP A 110 2.73 -0.44 -2.98
CA TRP A 110 3.88 -0.40 -3.89
C TRP A 110 4.96 -1.41 -3.48
N LEU A 111 5.29 -1.48 -2.19
CA LEU A 111 6.24 -2.44 -1.64
C LEU A 111 5.79 -3.88 -1.86
N PHE A 112 4.51 -4.18 -1.64
CA PHE A 112 3.92 -5.49 -1.91
C PHE A 112 4.06 -5.88 -3.38
N LEU A 113 3.70 -5.00 -4.32
CA LEU A 113 3.83 -5.27 -5.76
C LEU A 113 5.29 -5.50 -6.16
N ALA A 114 6.21 -4.68 -5.64
CA ALA A 114 7.65 -4.81 -5.89
C ALA A 114 8.21 -6.13 -5.38
N ALA A 115 7.84 -6.54 -4.17
CA ALA A 115 8.25 -7.81 -3.57
C ALA A 115 7.71 -9.04 -4.32
N ASN A 116 6.66 -8.86 -5.14
CA ASN A 116 6.06 -9.90 -5.96
C ASN A 116 6.38 -9.76 -7.46
N GLY A 117 7.44 -9.02 -7.80
CA GLY A 117 7.99 -8.96 -9.15
C GLY A 117 7.26 -8.01 -10.10
N TYR A 118 6.51 -7.04 -9.57
CA TYR A 118 5.85 -6.00 -10.36
C TYR A 118 6.46 -4.63 -10.11
N ILE A 119 6.56 -3.83 -11.16
CA ILE A 119 6.95 -2.42 -11.09
C ILE A 119 5.69 -1.59 -11.26
N PHE A 120 5.47 -0.67 -10.32
CA PHE A 120 4.44 0.35 -10.44
C PHE A 120 4.95 1.52 -11.29
N ILE A 121 4.24 1.82 -12.38
CA ILE A 121 4.53 2.87 -13.35
C ILE A 121 3.65 4.05 -13.01
N PHE A 122 4.26 5.02 -12.35
CA PHE A 122 3.56 6.23 -11.99
C PHE A 122 3.56 7.21 -13.18
N PRO A 123 2.40 7.75 -13.59
CA PRO A 123 2.34 8.85 -14.54
C PRO A 123 2.86 10.13 -13.85
N ILE A 124 4.04 10.61 -14.28
CA ILE A 124 4.80 11.66 -13.58
C ILE A 124 4.24 13.08 -13.83
N HIS A 125 3.39 13.28 -14.84
CA HIS A 125 2.87 14.59 -15.26
C HIS A 125 1.39 14.77 -14.93
N GLU A 126 1.03 15.90 -14.31
CA GLU A 126 -0.30 16.48 -14.00
C GLU A 126 -1.40 15.60 -13.35
N GLU A 127 -1.31 14.26 -13.46
CA GLU A 127 -2.21 13.28 -12.87
C GLU A 127 -2.04 13.13 -11.36
N GLY A 128 -1.00 13.69 -10.75
CA GLY A 128 -0.78 13.56 -9.30
C GLY A 128 -1.96 14.07 -8.47
N SER A 129 -2.67 15.11 -8.96
CA SER A 129 -3.91 15.61 -8.36
C SER A 129 -5.09 14.67 -8.59
N GLU A 130 -5.23 14.08 -9.77
CA GLU A 130 -6.30 13.13 -10.11
C GLU A 130 -6.15 11.81 -9.36
N GLN A 131 -4.93 11.29 -9.20
CA GLN A 131 -4.69 10.10 -8.39
C GLN A 131 -5.00 10.38 -6.91
N ALA A 132 -4.62 11.56 -6.40
CA ALA A 132 -4.97 11.97 -5.04
C ALA A 132 -6.50 12.06 -4.87
N LYS A 133 -7.23 12.65 -5.84
CA LYS A 133 -8.70 12.69 -5.83
C LYS A 133 -9.33 11.30 -5.83
N LYS A 134 -8.78 10.33 -6.58
CA LYS A 134 -9.25 8.94 -6.55
C LYS A 134 -9.05 8.28 -5.19
N VAL A 135 -7.88 8.48 -4.58
CA VAL A 135 -7.61 7.96 -3.22
C VAL A 135 -8.54 8.59 -2.19
N GLU A 136 -8.81 9.89 -2.29
CA GLU A 136 -9.80 10.59 -1.46
C GLU A 136 -11.21 10.04 -1.67
N LYS A 137 -11.61 9.81 -2.92
CA LYS A 137 -12.88 9.19 -3.28
C LYS A 137 -13.00 7.79 -2.64
N TRP A 138 -12.01 6.92 -2.82
CA TRP A 138 -11.99 5.58 -2.22
C TRP A 138 -12.07 5.61 -0.69
N ALA A 139 -11.36 6.54 -0.05
CA ALA A 139 -11.42 6.75 1.40
C ALA A 139 -12.78 7.28 1.91
N SER A 140 -13.65 7.77 1.02
CA SER A 140 -14.97 8.31 1.38
C SER A 140 -16.11 7.29 1.26
N TYR A 141 -15.88 6.14 0.63
CA TYR A 141 -16.90 5.11 0.46
C TYR A 141 -17.21 4.39 1.78
N LYS A 142 -18.49 4.07 1.98
CA LYS A 142 -18.98 3.29 3.13
C LYS A 142 -19.00 1.78 2.88
N GLU A 143 -18.95 1.33 1.63
CA GLU A 143 -19.07 -0.08 1.24
C GLU A 143 -17.86 -0.60 0.46
N ASN A 144 -17.47 -1.86 0.74
CA ASN A 144 -16.16 -2.41 0.41
C ASN A 144 -16.01 -2.98 -1.03
N SER A 145 -17.08 -3.50 -1.61
CA SER A 145 -17.00 -4.27 -2.87
C SER A 145 -16.74 -3.40 -4.10
N GLU A 146 -17.27 -2.18 -4.13
CA GLU A 146 -17.09 -1.26 -5.26
C GLU A 146 -15.66 -0.69 -5.32
N ASN A 147 -15.07 -0.38 -4.17
CA ASN A 147 -13.70 0.13 -4.06
C ASN A 147 -12.67 -0.87 -4.57
N ILE A 148 -12.78 -2.14 -4.18
CA ILE A 148 -11.79 -3.16 -4.53
C ILE A 148 -11.68 -3.30 -6.04
N LYS A 149 -12.81 -3.33 -6.76
CA LYS A 149 -12.82 -3.43 -8.22
C LYS A 149 -12.18 -2.20 -8.88
N GLU A 150 -12.51 -0.99 -8.44
CA GLU A 150 -11.90 0.23 -8.97
C GLU A 150 -10.38 0.27 -8.71
N ILE A 151 -9.94 -0.16 -7.53
CA ILE A 151 -8.52 -0.24 -7.17
C ILE A 151 -7.81 -1.31 -8.02
N MET A 152 -8.42 -2.47 -8.26
CA MET A 152 -7.86 -3.53 -9.12
C MET A 152 -7.68 -3.04 -10.57
N ASP A 153 -8.72 -2.42 -11.14
CA ASP A 153 -8.66 -1.85 -12.48
C ASP A 153 -7.56 -0.79 -12.57
N TRP A 154 -7.44 0.02 -11.52
CA TRP A 154 -6.41 1.03 -11.42
C TRP A 154 -5.00 0.41 -11.34
N ILE A 155 -4.75 -0.55 -10.44
CA ILE A 155 -3.47 -1.27 -10.35
C ILE A 155 -3.11 -1.89 -11.71
N SER A 156 -4.06 -2.55 -12.36
CA SER A 156 -3.86 -3.26 -13.63
C SER A 156 -3.34 -2.34 -14.76
N ARG A 157 -3.76 -1.07 -14.77
CA ARG A 157 -3.32 -0.07 -15.76
C ARG A 157 -1.89 0.39 -15.53
N TYR A 158 -1.42 0.38 -14.29
CA TYR A 158 -0.17 1.01 -13.90
C TYR A 158 0.91 0.03 -13.43
N ILE A 159 0.69 -1.28 -13.43
CA ILE A 159 1.75 -2.25 -13.15
C ILE A 159 2.31 -2.90 -14.40
N LYS A 160 3.61 -3.18 -14.40
CA LYS A 160 4.27 -4.09 -15.35
C LYS A 160 5.04 -5.15 -14.60
N LYS A 161 5.10 -6.36 -15.16
CA LYS A 161 6.00 -7.40 -14.64
C LYS A 161 7.45 -6.93 -14.81
N ARG A 162 8.26 -7.03 -13.76
CA ARG A 162 9.70 -6.76 -13.83
C ARG A 162 10.31 -7.78 -14.80
N LYS A 163 10.99 -7.31 -15.85
CA LYS A 163 11.82 -8.18 -16.69
C LYS A 163 13.06 -8.53 -15.86
N ASN A 164 13.35 -9.83 -15.76
CA ASN A 164 14.59 -10.33 -15.17
C ASN A 164 15.78 -9.91 -16.04
#